data_AF-A0A1G0GCZ6-F1
#
_entry.id   AF-A0A1G0GCZ6-F1
#
_cell.length_a   1.000
_cell.length_b   1.000
_cell.length_c   1.000
_cell.angle_alpha   90.00
_cell.angle_beta   90.00
_cell.angle_gamma   90.00
#
_symmetry.space_group_name_H-M   'P 1'
#
loop_
_entity.id
_entity.type
_entity.pdbx_description
1 polymer ?
#
loop_
_entity_poly.entity_id
_entity_poly.type
_entity_poly.pdbx_seq_one_letter_code
_entity_poly.pdbx_strand_id
1 'polypeptide(L)'
;MSQFDALVMGKNTYKIAASSNIWPYERKRVIVLSSTLSSVCDKAEIYTGNIQHLIKKLYAEGIRHIYVNGGKTISQFLNKRLNK
;
A
#
# COMPACT_ATOMS: atom_id res chain seq x y z
N MET A 1 17.13 0.83 11.38
CA MET A 1 15.96 -0.07 11.36
C MET A 1 15.00 0.38 10.27
N SER A 2 14.86 -0.40 9.21
CA SER A 2 13.92 -0.13 8.11
C SER A 2 13.42 -1.49 7.65
N GLN A 3 12.36 -2.00 8.27
CA GLN A 3 11.90 -3.37 8.07
C GLN A 3 11.22 -3.59 6.71
N PHE A 4 10.88 -2.51 6.00
CA PHE A 4 10.23 -2.56 4.69
C PHE A 4 10.62 -1.37 3.79
N ASP A 5 10.54 -1.60 2.49
CA ASP A 5 10.87 -0.65 1.42
C ASP A 5 9.62 0.13 0.97
N ALA A 6 8.45 -0.53 0.95
CA ALA A 6 7.18 0.08 0.57
C ALA A 6 6.03 -0.40 1.47
N LEU A 7 4.99 0.43 1.57
CA LEU A 7 3.75 0.15 2.28
C LEU A 7 2.58 0.13 1.31
N VAL A 8 1.78 -0.93 1.34
CA VAL A 8 0.52 -1.04 0.59
C VAL A 8 -0.65 -1.09 1.57
N MET A 9 -1.62 -0.19 1.42
CA MET A 9 -2.79 -0.15 2.28
C MET A 9 -4.08 0.15 1.51
N GLY A 10 -5.23 -0.12 2.11
CA GLY A 10 -6.53 0.28 1.54
C GLY A 10 -6.94 1.70 1.94
N LYS A 11 -7.93 2.27 1.23
CA LYS A 11 -8.53 3.59 1.49
C LYS A 11 -8.82 3.88 2.97
N ASN A 12 -9.40 2.93 3.70
CA ASN A 12 -9.83 3.18 5.08
C ASN A 12 -8.64 3.37 6.01
N THR A 13 -7.61 2.53 5.90
CA THR A 13 -6.35 2.68 6.64
C THR A 13 -5.63 3.98 6.26
N TYR A 14 -5.63 4.33 4.98
CA TYR A 14 -5.07 5.60 4.52
C TYR A 14 -5.75 6.81 5.16
N LYS A 15 -7.10 6.84 5.21
CA LYS A 15 -7.84 7.95 5.82
C LYS A 15 -7.46 8.17 7.29
N ILE A 16 -7.22 7.09 8.04
CA ILE A 16 -6.78 7.15 9.43
C ILE A 16 -5.35 7.70 9.53
N ALA A 17 -4.44 7.24 8.67
CA ALA A 17 -3.06 7.75 8.63
C ALA A 17 -3.01 9.23 8.22
N ALA A 18 -3.84 9.63 7.26
CA ALA A 18 -3.95 11.00 6.76
C ALA A 18 -4.62 11.96 7.76
N SER A 19 -5.42 11.46 8.72
CA SER A 19 -5.98 12.28 9.80
C SER A 19 -4.99 12.54 10.95
N SER A 20 -3.79 11.95 10.90
CA SER A 20 -2.75 12.20 11.90
C SER A 20 -2.14 13.59 11.72
N ASN A 21 -1.87 14.28 12.84
CA ASN A 21 -1.15 15.56 12.84
C ASN A 21 0.25 15.45 12.22
N ILE A 22 0.85 14.26 12.32
CA ILE A 22 2.17 13.94 11.78
C ILE A 22 2.02 12.71 10.90
N TRP A 23 2.53 12.77 9.67
CA TRP A 23 2.51 11.65 8.75
C TRP A 23 3.34 10.48 9.33
N PRO A 24 2.75 9.30 9.56
CA PRO A 24 3.43 8.23 10.30
C PRO A 24 4.44 7.43 9.46
N TYR A 25 4.48 7.66 8.15
CA TYR A 25 5.26 6.86 7.19
C TYR A 25 6.33 7.71 6.48
N GLU A 26 7.03 8.55 7.23
CA GLU A 26 8.12 9.37 6.70
C GLU A 26 9.18 8.52 5.98
N ARG A 27 9.66 9.01 4.84
CA ARG A 27 10.68 8.36 3.99
C ARG A 27 10.30 6.95 3.51
N LYS A 28 9.01 6.60 3.52
CA LYS A 28 8.47 5.34 2.96
C LYS A 28 7.61 5.63 1.76
N ARG A 29 7.71 4.77 0.74
CA ARG A 29 6.77 4.80 -0.38
C ARG A 29 5.45 4.18 0.06
N VAL A 30 4.37 4.95 -0.03
CA VAL A 30 3.03 4.53 0.42
C VAL A 30 2.09 4.44 -0.76
N ILE A 31 1.60 3.23 -1.05
CA ILE A 31 0.64 2.95 -2.10
C ILE A 31 -0.73 2.68 -1.49
N VAL A 32 -1.73 3.44 -1.94
CA VAL A 32 -3.13 3.32 -1.49
C VAL A 32 -3.95 2.63 -2.57
N LEU A 33 -4.42 1.42 -2.26
CA LEU A 33 -5.38 0.69 -3.09
C LEU A 33 -6.76 1.33 -2.95
N SER A 34 -7.21 1.98 -4.02
CA SER A 34 -8.54 2.57 -4.07
C SER A 34 -8.97 2.84 -5.51
N SER A 35 -10.19 2.43 -5.86
CA SER A 35 -10.89 2.84 -7.08
C SER A 35 -11.79 4.07 -6.88
N THR A 36 -11.88 4.60 -5.65
CA THR A 36 -12.84 5.65 -5.25
C THR A 36 -12.19 6.90 -4.70
N LEU A 37 -10.87 6.90 -4.51
CA LEU A 37 -10.14 8.11 -4.12
C LEU A 37 -9.72 8.81 -5.41
N SER A 38 -9.96 10.11 -5.48
CA SER A 38 -9.47 10.98 -6.56
C SER A 38 -8.11 11.60 -6.23
N SER A 39 -7.78 11.75 -4.94
CA SER A 39 -6.51 12.29 -4.49
C SER A 39 -6.06 11.68 -3.15
N VAL A 40 -4.76 11.80 -2.89
CA VAL A 40 -4.07 11.48 -1.64
C VAL A 40 -3.07 12.61 -1.34
N CYS A 41 -2.44 12.60 -0.16
CA CYS A 41 -1.35 13.52 0.13
C CYS A 41 -0.15 13.29 -0.80
N ASP A 42 0.73 14.28 -0.89
CA ASP A 42 1.98 14.26 -1.64
C ASP A 42 2.93 13.11 -1.26
N LYS A 43 2.80 12.56 -0.04
CA LYS A 43 3.58 11.43 0.47
C LYS A 43 3.00 10.05 0.15
N ALA A 44 1.93 9.98 -0.65
CA ALA A 44 1.29 8.73 -1.03
C ALA A 44 0.90 8.72 -2.52
N GLU A 45 0.73 7.51 -3.08
CA GLU A 45 0.27 7.30 -4.46
C GLU A 45 -0.99 6.42 -4.49
N ILE A 46 -1.94 6.74 -5.37
CA ILE A 46 -3.13 5.90 -5.59
C ILE A 46 -2.79 4.80 -6.60
N TYR A 47 -3.22 3.58 -6.33
CA TYR A 47 -3.20 2.48 -7.29
C TYR A 47 -4.59 1.86 -7.45
N THR A 48 -5.09 1.80 -8.67
CA THR A 48 -6.44 1.32 -9.03
C THR A 48 -6.41 -0.06 -9.71
N GLY A 49 -5.23 -0.61 -9.99
CA GLY A 49 -5.06 -1.83 -10.79
C GLY A 49 -5.09 -3.14 -9.98
N ASN A 50 -4.71 -4.24 -10.65
CA ASN A 50 -4.61 -5.56 -10.02
C ASN A 50 -3.39 -5.65 -9.09
N ILE A 51 -3.57 -6.18 -7.89
CA ILE A 51 -2.50 -6.39 -6.89
C ILE A 51 -1.30 -7.17 -7.44
N GLN A 52 -1.49 -8.18 -8.29
CA GLN A 52 -0.39 -8.94 -8.88
C GLN A 52 0.46 -8.07 -9.82
N HIS A 53 -0.17 -7.15 -10.55
CA HIS A 53 0.56 -6.20 -11.39
C HIS A 53 1.31 -5.18 -10.55
N LEU A 54 0.71 -4.71 -9.44
CA LEU A 54 1.41 -3.86 -8.47
C LEU A 54 2.66 -4.55 -7.92
N ILE A 55 2.54 -5.80 -7.47
CA ILE A 55 3.69 -6.55 -6.91
C ILE A 55 4.78 -6.72 -7.97
N LYS A 56 4.42 -7.11 -9.20
CA LYS A 56 5.39 -7.22 -10.31
C LYS A 56 6.09 -5.90 -10.59
N LYS A 57 5.34 -4.79 -10.64
CA LYS A 57 5.89 -3.44 -10.82
C LYS A 57 6.88 -3.10 -9.71
N LEU A 58 6.49 -3.25 -8.45
CA LEU A 58 7.35 -2.95 -7.30
C LEU A 58 8.63 -3.79 -7.32
N TYR A 59 8.53 -5.08 -7.64
CA TYR A 59 9.71 -5.96 -7.75
C TYR A 59 10.66 -5.55 -8.89
N ALA A 60 10.11 -5.11 -10.03
CA ALA A 60 10.92 -4.57 -11.12
C ALA A 60 11.63 -3.25 -10.74
N GLU A 61 11.05 -2.48 -9.81
CA GLU A 61 11.63 -1.26 -9.25
C GLU A 61 12.62 -1.53 -8.09
N GLY A 62 12.93 -2.79 -7.80
CA GLY A 62 13.89 -3.17 -6.74
C GLY A 62 13.31 -3.16 -5.32
N ILE A 63 12.02 -2.88 -5.14
CA ILE A 63 11.33 -3.02 -3.84
C ILE A 63 11.23 -4.51 -3.53
N ARG A 64 11.68 -4.95 -2.35
CA ARG A 64 11.65 -6.37 -1.96
C ARG A 64 10.77 -6.61 -0.75
N HIS A 65 10.80 -5.70 0.21
CA HIS A 65 10.09 -5.83 1.46
C HIS A 65 8.86 -4.92 1.45
N ILE A 66 7.68 -5.50 1.22
CA ILE A 66 6.41 -4.77 1.18
C ILE A 66 5.65 -5.03 2.47
N TYR A 67 5.39 -3.97 3.25
CA TYR A 67 4.48 -4.04 4.38
C TYR A 67 3.04 -3.84 3.88
N VAL A 68 2.15 -4.77 4.22
CA VAL A 68 0.73 -4.71 3.84
C VAL A 68 -0.10 -4.38 5.08
N ASN A 69 -0.90 -3.32 5.00
CA ASN A 69 -1.71 -2.85 6.12
C ASN A 69 -3.19 -2.71 5.73
N GLY A 70 -4.07 -2.90 6.72
CA GLY A 70 -5.52 -2.89 6.59
C GLY A 70 -6.09 -4.29 6.34
N GLY A 71 -7.04 -4.70 7.17
CA GLY A 71 -7.58 -6.07 7.18
C GLY A 71 -8.05 -6.55 5.81
N LYS A 72 -8.86 -5.75 5.10
CA LYS A 72 -9.34 -6.09 3.75
C LYS A 72 -8.18 -6.27 2.76
N THR A 73 -7.17 -5.42 2.81
CA THR A 73 -6.00 -5.50 1.93
C THR A 73 -5.16 -6.74 2.25
N ILE A 74 -4.91 -7.02 3.53
CA ILE A 74 -4.21 -8.24 3.98
C ILE A 74 -4.95 -9.49 3.47
N SER A 75 -6.27 -9.56 3.67
CA SER A 75 -7.08 -10.68 3.18
C SER A 75 -7.00 -10.85 1.66
N GLN A 76 -7.01 -9.76 0.88
CA GLN A 76 -6.85 -9.84 -0.58
C GLN A 76 -5.49 -10.42 -1.00
N PHE A 77 -4.41 -10.06 -0.30
CA PHE A 77 -3.08 -10.62 -0.54
C PHE A 77 -3.02 -12.11 -0.15
N LEU A 78 -3.56 -12.47 1.01
CA LEU A 78 -3.60 -13.86 1.49
C LEU A 78 -4.41 -14.77 0.55
N ASN A 79 -5.61 -14.35 0.14
CA ASN A 79 -6.46 -15.14 -0.76
C ASN A 79 -5.79 -15.37 -2.12
N LYS A 80 -5.02 -14.40 -2.64
CA LYS A 80 -4.26 -14.57 -3.89
C LYS A 80 -3.07 -15.52 -3.76
N ARG A 81 -2.58 -15.78 -2.55
CA ARG A 81 -1.53 -16.78 -2.29
C ARG A 81 -2.10 -18.18 -2.07
N LEU A 82 -3.25 -18.28 -1.40
CA LEU A 82 -3.90 -19.56 -1.07
C LEU A 82 -4.61 -20.20 -2.28
N ASN A 83 -5.08 -19.40 -3.24
CA ASN A 83 -5.75 -19.89 -4.45
C ASN A 83 -4.76 -20.18 -5.60
N LYS A 84 -3.58 -20.72 -5.27
CA LYS A 84 -2.56 -21.14 -6.24
C LYS A 84 -2.42 -22.64 -6.27
#